data_AF-A0A6P9CZX4-F1
#
_entry.id   AF-A0A6P9CZX4-F1
#
_cell.length_a   1.000
_cell.length_b   1.000
_cell.length_c   1.000
_cell.angle_alpha   90.00
_cell.angle_beta   90.00
_cell.angle_gamma   90.00
#
_symmetry.space_group_name_H-M   'P 1'
#
loop_
_entity.id
_entity.type
_entity.pdbx_description
1 polymer ?
#
loop_
_entity_poly.entity_id
_entity_poly.type
_entity_poly.pdbx_seq_one_letter_code
_entity_poly.pdbx_strand_id
1 'polypeptide(L)'
;MATRRLTDAYLLLRNNAIQSRQLLAEQELDELADDRMALVSGISLDPEAAICVSKRLSPKWIDGIEEIRYEISRIKQKMKELASLHDKHLNRPTLDDSSEEEHAIEITTQEITQLFHRCQRAVQGLHSKTRSSTDQECRLLKNVVCSLAQSLQDLSISFRHGQSDYLKRMKNREERSKHFFGTSVSLMDDGEDTTLYDRGFTDDQLVLVEQNTMLVEEREREIRQIIQSITDLNEIFRDLGAMVVEQGTVLDRIDYNVEQSCIKTEEGLKQLHKAEHYQKKNRKMLIILILFVIVIILIIVLIAVKFR
;
A
#
# COMPACT_ATOMS: atom_id res chain seq x y z
N MET A 1 -7.71 -22.18 -16.82
CA MET A 1 -6.31 -22.25 -17.28
C MET A 1 -5.53 -23.15 -16.35
N ALA A 2 -4.86 -24.19 -16.85
CA ALA A 2 -3.96 -25.03 -16.06
C ALA A 2 -2.58 -24.36 -16.01
N THR A 3 -1.99 -24.24 -14.83
CA THR A 3 -0.63 -23.70 -14.65
C THR A 3 0.35 -24.84 -14.35
N ARG A 4 1.55 -24.79 -14.92
CA ARG A 4 2.62 -25.78 -14.68
C ARG A 4 3.77 -25.10 -13.93
N ARG A 5 4.14 -25.65 -12.77
CA ARG A 5 5.29 -25.19 -12.00
C ARG A 5 6.57 -25.79 -12.58
N LEU A 6 7.48 -24.95 -13.08
CA LEU A 6 8.77 -25.34 -13.65
C LEU A 6 9.95 -25.09 -12.69
N THR A 7 9.67 -24.64 -11.47
CA THR A 7 10.68 -24.26 -10.48
C THR A 7 11.65 -25.39 -10.19
N ASP A 8 11.16 -26.62 -10.03
CA ASP A 8 12.01 -27.75 -9.64
C ASP A 8 12.93 -28.20 -10.78
N ALA A 9 12.41 -28.19 -12.02
CA ALA A 9 13.20 -28.44 -13.22
C ALA A 9 14.28 -27.37 -13.40
N TYR A 10 13.94 -26.10 -13.17
CA TYR A 10 14.89 -24.99 -13.21
C TYR A 10 16.00 -25.14 -12.15
N LEU A 11 15.63 -25.45 -10.90
CA LEU A 11 16.61 -25.63 -9.81
C LEU A 11 17.56 -26.79 -10.08
N LEU A 12 17.05 -27.91 -10.61
CA LEU A 12 17.86 -29.05 -10.99
C LEU A 12 18.86 -28.66 -12.09
N LEU A 13 18.41 -28.02 -13.16
CA LEU A 13 19.27 -27.57 -14.26
C LEU A 13 20.32 -26.56 -13.77
N ARG A 14 19.93 -25.62 -12.90
CA ARG A 14 20.86 -24.65 -12.29
C ARG A 14 21.94 -25.34 -11.47
N ASN A 15 21.55 -26.26 -10.58
CA ASN A 15 22.49 -26.97 -9.72
C ASN A 15 23.45 -27.85 -10.54
N ASN A 16 22.92 -28.51 -11.56
CA ASN A 16 23.71 -29.35 -12.46
C ASN A 16 24.72 -28.53 -13.30
N ALA A 17 24.31 -27.33 -13.76
CA ALA A 17 25.20 -26.41 -14.47
C ALA A 17 26.32 -25.85 -13.57
N ILE A 18 26.02 -25.55 -12.29
CA ILE A 18 27.02 -25.12 -11.31
C ILE A 18 28.03 -26.24 -11.05
N GLN A 19 27.55 -27.46 -10.80
CA GLN A 19 28.41 -28.64 -10.60
C GLN A 19 29.29 -28.92 -11.82
N SER A 20 28.72 -28.86 -13.03
CA SER A 20 29.46 -29.08 -14.27
C SER A 20 30.57 -28.03 -14.47
N ARG A 21 30.30 -26.77 -14.10
CA ARG A 21 31.30 -25.69 -14.15
C ARG A 21 32.40 -25.88 -13.10
N GLN A 22 32.07 -26.37 -11.90
CA GLN A 22 33.05 -26.69 -10.86
C GLN A 22 33.97 -27.84 -11.29
N LEU A 23 33.41 -28.91 -11.85
CA LEU A 23 34.20 -30.05 -12.37
C LEU A 23 35.16 -29.64 -13.49
N LEU A 24 34.70 -28.80 -14.43
CA LEU A 24 35.56 -28.27 -15.49
C LEU A 24 36.67 -27.37 -14.94
N ALA A 25 36.38 -26.56 -13.91
CA ALA A 25 37.37 -25.72 -13.25
C ALA A 25 38.38 -26.56 -12.44
N GLU A 26 37.96 -27.66 -11.80
CA GLU A 26 38.85 -28.61 -11.13
C GLU A 26 39.77 -29.33 -12.14
N GLN A 27 39.24 -29.72 -13.31
CA GLN A 27 40.04 -30.30 -14.40
C GLN A 27 41.09 -29.33 -14.96
N GLU A 28 40.74 -28.05 -15.16
CA GLU A 28 41.72 -27.01 -15.54
C GLU A 28 42.72 -26.71 -14.41
N LEU A 29 42.33 -26.87 -13.14
CA LEU A 29 43.22 -26.69 -11.99
C LEU A 29 44.25 -27.81 -11.89
N ASP A 30 43.88 -29.06 -12.19
CA ASP A 30 44.77 -30.23 -12.10
C ASP A 30 45.88 -30.21 -13.18
N GLU A 31 45.62 -29.59 -14.34
CA GLU A 31 46.65 -29.33 -15.37
C GLU A 31 47.58 -28.13 -15.04
N LEU A 32 47.16 -27.20 -14.17
CA LEU A 32 47.92 -26.00 -13.77
C LEU A 32 48.46 -26.05 -12.33
N ALA A 33 48.22 -27.14 -11.59
CA ALA A 33 48.44 -27.25 -10.15
C ALA A 33 49.93 -27.19 -9.73
N ASP A 34 50.88 -27.38 -10.64
CA ASP A 34 52.30 -27.46 -10.24
C ASP A 34 52.92 -26.07 -9.95
N ASP A 35 52.48 -24.99 -10.62
CA ASP A 35 53.20 -23.70 -10.59
C ASP A 35 52.43 -22.50 -9.97
N ARG A 36 51.15 -22.62 -9.60
CA ARG A 36 50.33 -21.46 -9.17
C ARG A 36 49.65 -21.53 -7.79
N MET A 37 49.90 -22.57 -6.99
CA MET A 37 49.25 -22.72 -5.69
C MET A 37 49.67 -21.70 -4.60
N ALA A 38 50.59 -20.77 -4.88
CA ALA A 38 51.06 -19.81 -3.86
C ALA A 38 50.32 -18.44 -3.85
N LEU A 39 49.50 -18.09 -4.85
CA LEU A 39 49.01 -16.70 -4.99
C LEU A 39 47.49 -16.50 -5.12
N VAL A 40 46.66 -17.55 -5.03
CA VAL A 40 45.19 -17.46 -5.28
C VAL A 40 44.33 -17.86 -4.08
N SER A 41 44.92 -18.05 -2.88
CA SER A 41 44.17 -18.36 -1.65
C SER A 41 43.22 -17.26 -1.14
N GLY A 42 43.02 -16.17 -1.89
CA GLY A 42 42.15 -15.04 -1.52
C GLY A 42 40.97 -14.75 -2.46
N ILE A 43 40.86 -15.41 -3.62
CA ILE A 43 39.74 -15.18 -4.54
C ILE A 43 38.87 -16.43 -4.54
N SER A 44 37.81 -16.40 -3.72
CA SER A 44 36.71 -17.37 -3.83
C SER A 44 36.26 -17.46 -5.29
N LEU A 45 36.46 -18.63 -5.92
CA LEU A 45 36.00 -18.92 -7.29
C LEU A 45 34.49 -19.05 -7.42
N ASP A 46 33.74 -18.88 -6.33
CA ASP A 46 32.30 -18.79 -6.36
C ASP A 46 31.84 -17.41 -6.87
N PRO A 47 31.27 -17.28 -8.07
CA PRO A 47 30.68 -16.03 -8.52
C PRO A 47 29.51 -15.58 -7.62
N GLU A 48 28.91 -16.46 -6.80
CA GLU A 48 27.94 -16.06 -5.76
C GLU A 48 28.59 -15.50 -4.49
N ALA A 49 29.85 -15.82 -4.17
CA ALA A 49 30.57 -15.11 -3.11
C ALA A 49 30.96 -13.68 -3.55
N ALA A 50 31.12 -13.45 -4.85
CA ALA A 50 31.30 -12.12 -5.44
C ALA A 50 29.97 -11.36 -5.62
N ILE A 51 28.85 -12.08 -5.77
CA ILE A 51 27.52 -11.60 -5.36
C ILE A 51 27.44 -11.73 -3.84
N CYS A 52 28.46 -11.22 -3.14
CA CYS A 52 28.29 -10.73 -1.79
C CYS A 52 27.05 -9.85 -1.90
N VAL A 53 25.96 -10.38 -1.35
CA VAL A 53 24.66 -9.75 -1.24
C VAL A 53 25.01 -8.35 -0.79
N SER A 54 25.04 -7.42 -1.75
CA SER A 54 25.00 -6.02 -1.39
C SER A 54 23.66 -6.00 -0.69
N LYS A 55 23.68 -6.07 0.64
CA LYS A 55 22.57 -5.66 1.48
C LYS A 55 22.41 -4.20 1.10
N ARG A 56 21.79 -3.93 -0.05
CA ARG A 56 21.13 -2.68 -0.30
C ARG A 56 20.15 -2.65 0.84
N LEU A 57 20.46 -1.86 1.86
CA LEU A 57 19.54 -1.62 2.94
C LEU A 57 18.20 -1.31 2.29
N SER A 58 17.14 -1.92 2.80
CA SER A 58 15.79 -1.59 2.39
C SER A 58 15.69 -0.07 2.29
N PRO A 59 15.21 0.48 1.15
CA PRO A 59 15.04 1.90 1.03
C PRO A 59 14.31 2.47 2.25
N LYS A 60 14.81 3.57 2.82
CA LYS A 60 14.29 4.17 4.08
C LYS A 60 12.80 4.55 4.03
N TRP A 61 12.21 4.58 2.83
CA TRP A 61 10.79 4.84 2.63
C TRP A 61 9.91 3.59 2.86
N ILE A 62 10.49 2.40 2.89
CA ILE A 62 9.79 1.14 3.19
C ILE A 62 9.24 1.16 4.62
N ASP A 63 10.01 1.64 5.59
CA ASP A 63 9.56 1.75 6.99
C ASP A 63 8.30 2.64 7.09
N GLY A 64 8.25 3.72 6.30
CA GLY A 64 7.09 4.59 6.23
C GLY A 64 5.86 3.91 5.61
N ILE A 65 6.05 2.98 4.67
CA ILE A 65 4.95 2.18 4.13
C ILE A 65 4.44 1.20 5.17
N GLU A 66 5.32 0.54 5.90
CA GLU A 66 4.93 -0.40 6.94
C GLU A 66 4.13 0.30 8.04
N GLU A 67 4.54 1.50 8.45
CA GLU A 67 3.77 2.35 9.37
C GLU A 67 2.37 2.65 8.82
N ILE A 68 2.26 3.10 7.57
CA ILE A 68 0.95 3.40 6.94
C ILE A 68 0.08 2.14 6.86
N ARG A 69 0.65 0.98 6.47
CA ARG A 69 -0.10 -0.29 6.37
C ARG A 69 -0.57 -0.77 7.74
N TYR A 70 0.23 -0.54 8.78
CA TYR A 70 -0.17 -0.82 10.16
C TYR A 70 -1.35 0.07 10.58
N GLU A 71 -1.28 1.38 10.33
CA GLU A 71 -2.38 2.30 10.66
C GLU A 71 -3.66 1.98 9.87
N ILE A 72 -3.57 1.64 8.58
CA ILE A 72 -4.72 1.16 7.77
C ILE A 72 -5.36 -0.09 8.40
N SER A 73 -4.54 -1.03 8.89
CA SER A 73 -5.05 -2.24 9.55
C SER A 73 -5.74 -1.92 10.87
N ARG A 74 -5.20 -0.96 11.62
CA ARG A 74 -5.79 -0.46 12.86
C ARG A 74 -7.12 0.26 12.62
N ILE A 75 -7.22 1.09 11.57
CA ILE A 75 -8.49 1.71 11.14
C ILE A 75 -9.53 0.63 10.86
N LYS A 76 -9.18 -0.41 10.06
CA LYS A 76 -10.09 -1.53 9.76
C LYS A 76 -10.60 -2.22 11.02
N GLN A 77 -9.72 -2.47 11.98
CA GLN A 77 -10.09 -3.09 13.24
C GLN A 77 -11.06 -2.20 14.04
N LYS A 78 -10.74 -0.91 14.18
CA LYS A 78 -11.58 0.06 14.89
C LYS A 78 -12.94 0.27 14.22
N MET A 79 -13.00 0.28 12.89
CA MET A 79 -14.27 0.32 12.15
C MET A 79 -15.15 -0.89 12.43
N LYS A 80 -14.56 -2.09 12.59
CA LYS A 80 -15.30 -3.30 12.95
C LYS A 80 -15.82 -3.23 14.39
N GLU A 81 -15.01 -2.73 15.32
CA GLU A 81 -15.42 -2.46 16.71
C GLU A 81 -16.58 -1.46 16.74
N LEU A 82 -16.47 -0.34 16.04
CA LEU A 82 -17.53 0.66 15.90
C LEU A 82 -18.83 0.06 15.35
N ALA A 83 -18.74 -0.76 14.30
CA ALA A 83 -19.92 -1.44 13.75
C ALA A 83 -20.61 -2.33 14.79
N SER A 84 -19.84 -3.04 15.63
CA SER A 84 -20.41 -3.85 16.71
C SER A 84 -21.06 -3.00 17.81
N LEU A 85 -20.49 -1.83 18.12
CA LEU A 85 -21.09 -0.87 19.06
C LEU A 85 -22.39 -0.27 18.50
N HIS A 86 -22.41 0.09 17.21
CA HIS A 86 -23.62 0.56 16.53
C HIS A 86 -24.74 -0.48 16.57
N ASP A 87 -24.44 -1.75 16.27
CA ASP A 87 -25.43 -2.83 16.33
C ASP A 87 -25.88 -3.11 17.78
N LYS A 88 -24.97 -3.06 18.76
CA LYS A 88 -25.32 -3.21 20.18
C LYS A 88 -26.26 -2.10 20.64
N HIS A 89 -25.94 -0.85 20.31
CA HIS A 89 -26.74 0.32 20.68
C HIS A 89 -28.13 0.30 20.02
N LEU A 90 -28.20 -0.09 18.74
CA LEU A 90 -29.46 -0.14 18.01
C LEU A 90 -30.42 -1.25 18.48
N ASN A 91 -29.88 -2.41 18.91
CA ASN A 91 -30.67 -3.58 19.31
C ASN A 91 -31.03 -3.60 20.81
N ARG A 92 -30.69 -2.55 21.55
CA ARG A 92 -30.86 -2.50 23.01
C ARG A 92 -32.34 -2.32 23.45
N PRO A 93 -32.79 -3.03 24.51
CA PRO A 93 -34.03 -2.72 25.22
C PRO A 93 -33.92 -1.38 25.97
N THR A 94 -34.98 -0.57 25.97
CA THR A 94 -35.03 0.84 26.43
C THR A 94 -34.75 1.12 27.92
N LEU A 95 -34.36 0.13 28.73
CA LEU A 95 -34.31 0.24 30.21
C LEU A 95 -32.90 0.29 30.82
N ASP A 96 -31.87 0.45 30.01
CA ASP A 96 -30.48 0.28 30.43
C ASP A 96 -29.67 1.57 30.11
N ASP A 97 -28.72 1.94 30.99
CA ASP A 97 -28.02 3.25 31.02
C ASP A 97 -27.38 3.62 29.68
N SER A 98 -27.90 4.65 28.98
CA SER A 98 -27.55 4.98 27.59
C SER A 98 -26.14 5.57 27.40
N SER A 99 -25.61 6.19 28.44
CA SER A 99 -24.43 7.05 28.37
C SER A 99 -23.12 6.30 28.06
N GLU A 100 -22.94 5.06 28.54
CA GLU A 100 -21.66 4.35 28.38
C GLU A 100 -21.40 3.92 26.92
N GLU A 101 -22.40 3.35 26.23
CA GLU A 101 -22.24 2.97 24.82
C GLU A 101 -22.16 4.18 23.89
N GLU A 102 -22.93 5.23 24.17
CA GLU A 102 -22.89 6.50 23.44
C GLU A 102 -21.50 7.12 23.49
N HIS A 103 -20.93 7.20 24.70
CA HIS A 103 -19.58 7.69 24.89
C HIS A 103 -18.54 6.79 24.22
N ALA A 104 -18.72 5.47 24.25
CA ALA A 104 -17.82 4.54 23.55
C ALA A 104 -17.86 4.73 22.02
N ILE A 105 -19.04 4.96 21.45
CA ILE A 105 -19.22 5.27 20.01
C ILE A 105 -18.55 6.60 19.66
N GLU A 106 -18.69 7.61 20.52
CA GLU A 106 -18.05 8.92 20.36
C GLU A 106 -16.52 8.79 20.34
N ILE A 107 -15.95 8.15 21.36
CA ILE A 107 -14.50 7.95 21.47
C ILE A 107 -13.97 7.19 20.26
N THR A 108 -14.59 6.06 19.90
CA THR A 108 -14.13 5.24 18.78
C THR A 108 -14.26 5.98 17.44
N THR A 109 -15.30 6.80 17.25
CA THR A 109 -15.48 7.66 16.07
C THR A 109 -14.37 8.73 15.97
N GLN A 110 -14.03 9.37 17.10
CA GLN A 110 -12.94 10.34 17.15
C GLN A 110 -11.59 9.67 16.89
N GLU A 111 -11.31 8.52 17.51
CA GLU A 111 -10.09 7.73 17.28
C GLU A 111 -9.93 7.38 15.80
N ILE A 112 -10.99 6.90 15.15
CA ILE A 112 -10.95 6.55 13.73
C ILE A 112 -10.63 7.78 12.87
N THR A 113 -11.26 8.93 13.15
CA THR A 113 -11.00 10.19 12.43
C THR A 113 -9.56 10.65 12.61
N GLN A 114 -9.01 10.56 13.83
CA GLN A 114 -7.61 10.87 14.09
C GLN A 114 -6.65 9.93 13.34
N LEU A 115 -6.95 8.62 13.29
CA LEU A 115 -6.18 7.65 12.53
C LEU A 115 -6.20 7.95 11.03
N PHE A 116 -7.34 8.35 10.47
CA PHE A 116 -7.43 8.79 9.08
C PHE A 116 -6.51 9.99 8.80
N HIS A 117 -6.53 11.02 9.65
CA HIS A 117 -5.64 12.17 9.50
C HIS A 117 -4.15 11.81 9.67
N ARG A 118 -3.81 10.93 10.61
CA ARG A 118 -2.43 10.45 10.77
C ARG A 118 -1.96 9.72 9.52
N CYS A 119 -2.81 8.84 9.00
CA CYS A 119 -2.53 8.08 7.78
C CYS A 119 -2.39 9.00 6.55
N GLN A 120 -3.29 10.00 6.41
CA GLN A 120 -3.22 11.01 5.36
C GLN A 120 -1.88 11.77 5.40
N ARG A 121 -1.50 12.29 6.57
CA ARG A 121 -0.22 13.01 6.75
C ARG A 121 0.98 12.12 6.45
N ALA A 122 0.95 10.85 6.84
CA ALA A 122 2.00 9.89 6.52
C ALA A 122 2.11 9.63 5.01
N VAL A 123 0.99 9.47 4.31
CA VAL A 123 0.96 9.29 2.84
C VAL A 123 1.49 10.53 2.12
N GLN A 124 1.09 11.73 2.53
CA GLN A 124 1.61 13.00 1.98
C GLN A 124 3.11 13.20 2.28
N GLY A 125 3.55 12.82 3.49
CA GLY A 125 4.96 12.86 3.90
C GLY A 125 5.83 11.86 3.13
N LEU A 126 5.26 10.73 2.71
CA LEU A 126 5.92 9.78 1.82
C LEU A 126 6.02 10.35 0.40
N HIS A 127 4.95 10.98 -0.09
CA HIS A 127 4.92 11.62 -1.40
C HIS A 127 5.95 12.76 -1.53
N SER A 128 6.20 13.56 -0.49
CA SER A 128 7.23 14.61 -0.55
C SER A 128 8.66 14.05 -0.65
N LYS A 129 8.93 12.90 -0.01
CA LYS A 129 10.22 12.18 -0.09
C LYS A 129 10.51 11.60 -1.48
N THR A 130 9.50 11.44 -2.34
CA THR A 130 9.68 11.00 -3.74
C THR A 130 10.68 11.86 -4.52
N ARG A 131 10.76 13.17 -4.22
CA ARG A 131 11.57 14.14 -4.98
C ARG A 131 13.09 13.99 -4.82
N SER A 132 13.55 13.26 -3.80
CA SER A 132 14.98 13.08 -3.50
C SER A 132 15.54 11.71 -3.90
N SER A 133 14.72 10.84 -4.49
CA SER A 133 15.07 9.44 -4.77
C SER A 133 15.48 9.23 -6.23
N THR A 134 16.14 8.11 -6.51
CA THR A 134 16.51 7.70 -7.88
C THR A 134 15.26 7.63 -8.76
N ASP A 135 15.36 7.90 -10.07
CA ASP A 135 14.22 7.85 -11.01
C ASP A 135 13.39 6.55 -10.92
N GLN A 136 14.05 5.40 -10.69
CA GLN A 136 13.37 4.12 -10.50
C GLN A 136 12.61 4.04 -9.17
N GLU A 137 13.22 4.52 -8.08
CA GLU A 137 12.60 4.57 -6.75
C GLU A 137 11.43 5.55 -6.72
N CYS A 138 11.55 6.69 -7.41
CA CYS A 138 10.49 7.67 -7.59
C CYS A 138 9.24 7.05 -8.24
N ARG A 139 9.42 6.26 -9.31
CA ARG A 139 8.31 5.55 -9.97
C ARG A 139 7.65 4.51 -9.07
N LEU A 140 8.46 3.70 -8.38
CA LEU A 140 7.95 2.69 -7.43
C LEU A 140 7.19 3.34 -6.28
N LEU A 141 7.74 4.41 -5.71
CA LEU A 141 7.13 5.11 -4.59
C LEU A 141 5.84 5.84 -5.01
N LYS A 142 5.78 6.46 -6.20
CA LYS A 142 4.53 6.99 -6.76
C LYS A 142 3.47 5.90 -6.88
N ASN A 143 3.86 4.70 -7.34
CA ASN A 143 2.93 3.56 -7.42
C ASN A 143 2.39 3.15 -6.06
N VAL A 144 3.26 3.04 -5.06
CA VAL A 144 2.86 2.64 -3.71
C VAL A 144 2.02 3.71 -3.01
N VAL A 145 2.44 4.99 -3.04
CA VAL A 145 1.73 6.11 -2.41
C VAL A 145 0.28 6.14 -2.83
N CYS A 146 0.00 6.04 -4.12
CA CYS A 146 -1.37 6.09 -4.58
C CYS A 146 -2.13 4.79 -4.34
N SER A 147 -1.48 3.62 -4.31
CA SER A 147 -2.15 2.38 -3.85
C SER A 147 -2.57 2.48 -2.38
N LEU A 148 -1.74 3.10 -1.54
CA LEU A 148 -2.08 3.42 -0.14
C LEU A 148 -3.19 4.46 -0.06
N ALA A 149 -3.12 5.52 -0.88
CA ALA A 149 -4.17 6.55 -0.95
C ALA A 149 -5.52 5.97 -1.38
N GLN A 150 -5.54 5.08 -2.37
CA GLN A 150 -6.74 4.36 -2.80
C GLN A 150 -7.30 3.48 -1.68
N SER A 151 -6.45 2.71 -1.01
CA SER A 151 -6.87 1.89 0.15
C SER A 151 -7.48 2.74 1.27
N LEU A 152 -6.91 3.92 1.53
CA LEU A 152 -7.42 4.87 2.53
C LEU A 152 -8.74 5.52 2.07
N GLN A 153 -8.89 5.80 0.78
CA GLN A 153 -10.11 6.31 0.17
C GLN A 153 -11.27 5.30 0.27
N ASP A 154 -11.01 4.03 -0.04
CA ASP A 154 -11.99 2.94 0.07
C ASP A 154 -12.46 2.76 1.53
N LEU A 155 -11.54 2.90 2.49
CA LEU A 155 -11.87 2.88 3.92
C LEU A 155 -12.71 4.08 4.33
N SER A 156 -12.38 5.29 3.85
CA SER A 156 -13.16 6.50 4.12
C SER A 156 -14.59 6.40 3.55
N ILE A 157 -14.76 5.82 2.35
CA ILE A 157 -16.07 5.52 1.78
C ILE A 157 -16.82 4.54 2.69
N SER A 158 -16.18 3.42 3.06
CA SER A 158 -16.81 2.39 3.89
C SER A 158 -17.23 2.94 5.27
N PHE A 159 -16.41 3.79 5.88
CA PHE A 159 -16.72 4.41 7.17
C PHE A 159 -17.91 5.37 7.07
N ARG A 160 -17.90 6.27 6.08
CA ARG A 160 -19.01 7.22 5.87
C ARG A 160 -20.32 6.49 5.56
N HIS A 161 -20.27 5.40 4.80
CA HIS A 161 -21.43 4.56 4.54
C HIS A 161 -21.95 3.92 5.84
N GLY A 162 -21.07 3.33 6.65
CA GLY A 162 -21.44 2.74 7.94
C GLY A 162 -22.04 3.76 8.92
N GLN A 163 -21.50 4.98 8.98
CA GLN A 163 -22.05 6.08 9.79
C GLN A 163 -23.41 6.56 9.27
N SER A 164 -23.54 6.74 7.95
CA SER A 164 -24.82 7.13 7.32
C SER A 164 -25.92 6.10 7.57
N ASP A 165 -25.59 4.80 7.43
CA ASP A 165 -26.53 3.71 7.70
C ASP A 165 -26.94 3.67 9.17
N TYR A 166 -26.00 3.87 10.09
CA TYR A 166 -26.27 3.96 11.52
C TYR A 166 -27.22 5.13 11.85
N LEU A 167 -26.91 6.34 11.37
CA LEU A 167 -27.76 7.53 11.56
C LEU A 167 -29.18 7.31 11.01
N LYS A 168 -29.30 6.70 9.82
CA LYS A 168 -30.59 6.39 9.21
C LYS A 168 -31.40 5.41 10.05
N ARG A 169 -30.76 4.34 10.56
CA ARG A 169 -31.42 3.36 11.43
C ARG A 169 -31.84 3.96 12.77
N MET A 170 -31.02 4.83 13.33
CA MET A 170 -31.31 5.53 14.57
C MET A 170 -32.54 6.45 14.40
N LYS A 171 -32.57 7.26 13.34
CA LYS A 171 -33.70 8.13 13.00
C LYS A 171 -35.00 7.33 12.79
N ASN A 172 -34.93 6.22 12.04
CA ASN A 172 -36.10 5.37 11.80
C ASN A 172 -36.65 4.76 13.11
N ARG A 173 -35.78 4.44 14.08
CA ARG A 173 -36.19 3.94 15.40
C ARG A 173 -36.91 5.03 16.19
N GLU A 174 -36.40 6.26 16.15
CA GLU A 174 -36.98 7.43 16.82
C GLU A 174 -38.34 7.82 16.23
N GLU A 175 -38.47 7.85 14.91
CA GLU A 175 -39.76 8.11 14.24
C GLU A 175 -40.80 7.07 14.66
N ARG A 176 -40.41 5.78 14.73
CA ARG A 176 -41.30 4.71 15.18
C ARG A 176 -41.70 4.85 16.66
N SER A 177 -40.79 5.25 17.55
CA SER A 177 -41.13 5.50 18.96
C SER A 177 -42.03 6.73 19.12
N LYS A 178 -41.77 7.80 18.36
CA LYS A 178 -42.64 9.00 18.32
C LYS A 178 -44.04 8.67 17.83
N HIS A 179 -44.21 7.80 16.83
CA HIS A 179 -45.54 7.36 16.39
C HIS A 179 -46.29 6.56 17.47
N PHE A 180 -45.60 5.73 18.25
CA PHE A 180 -46.24 4.92 19.29
C PHE A 180 -46.65 5.76 20.52
N PHE A 181 -45.78 6.66 20.98
CA PHE A 181 -46.05 7.50 22.16
C PHE A 181 -46.76 8.82 21.84
N GLY A 182 -46.52 9.41 20.67
CA GLY A 182 -47.17 10.64 20.22
C GLY A 182 -48.66 10.46 19.97
N THR A 183 -49.09 9.27 19.53
CA THR A 183 -50.52 8.93 19.42
C THR A 183 -51.17 8.71 20.79
N SER A 184 -50.44 8.21 21.80
CA SER A 184 -51.02 8.05 23.15
C SER A 184 -51.27 9.38 23.88
N VAL A 185 -50.47 10.42 23.61
CA VAL A 185 -50.73 11.77 24.18
C VAL A 185 -51.92 12.43 23.48
N SER A 186 -52.14 12.15 22.20
CA SER A 186 -53.26 12.72 21.43
C SER A 186 -54.61 12.00 21.67
N LEU A 187 -54.61 10.86 22.38
CA LEU A 187 -55.79 10.03 22.68
C LEU A 187 -56.36 10.26 24.10
N MET A 188 -55.80 11.19 24.88
CA MET A 188 -56.43 11.64 26.14
C MET A 188 -57.32 12.87 25.96
N ASP A 189 -57.55 13.29 24.71
CA ASP A 189 -58.57 14.27 24.32
C ASP A 189 -59.83 13.53 23.83
N ASP A 190 -60.43 12.73 24.71
CA ASP A 190 -61.76 12.17 24.46
C ASP A 190 -62.77 12.89 25.35
N GLY A 191 -63.51 13.81 24.73
CA GLY A 191 -64.94 13.95 24.96
C GLY A 191 -65.42 14.75 26.16
N GLU A 192 -65.95 15.93 25.82
CA GLU A 192 -67.14 16.59 26.40
C GLU A 192 -66.98 17.61 27.56
N ASP A 193 -67.07 18.88 27.13
CA ASP A 193 -67.67 20.05 27.78
C ASP A 193 -67.15 20.48 29.16
N THR A 194 -66.40 21.59 29.22
CA THR A 194 -66.45 22.63 30.29
C THR A 194 -65.36 23.70 30.06
N THR A 195 -65.80 24.91 29.67
CA THR A 195 -65.25 26.24 29.99
C THR A 195 -63.75 26.40 30.37
N LEU A 196 -63.06 27.26 29.61
CA LEU A 196 -62.19 28.35 30.11
C LEU A 196 -61.37 28.06 31.38
N TYR A 197 -60.36 27.19 31.32
CA TYR A 197 -59.18 27.32 32.17
C TYR A 197 -57.93 26.87 31.40
N ASP A 198 -57.03 27.83 31.22
CA ASP A 198 -55.60 27.65 30.96
C ASP A 198 -54.99 26.82 32.10
N ARG A 199 -55.24 25.51 32.09
CA ARG A 199 -54.58 24.57 32.98
C ARG A 199 -53.24 24.28 32.33
N GLY A 200 -52.28 25.17 32.58
CA GLY A 200 -50.88 24.94 32.25
C GLY A 200 -50.45 23.54 32.71
N PHE A 201 -49.46 22.97 32.03
CA PHE A 201 -48.85 21.68 32.36
C PHE A 201 -48.81 21.49 33.89
N THR A 202 -49.31 20.36 34.38
CA THR A 202 -49.11 20.01 35.79
C THR A 202 -47.61 19.96 36.08
N ASP A 203 -47.17 20.33 37.28
CA ASP A 203 -45.73 20.41 37.62
C ASP A 203 -44.98 19.11 37.25
N ASP A 204 -45.61 17.96 37.47
CA ASP A 204 -45.12 16.64 37.06
C ASP A 204 -44.99 16.46 35.54
N GLN A 205 -45.92 17.04 34.77
CA GLN A 205 -45.94 17.01 33.31
C GLN A 205 -44.91 17.98 32.72
N LEU A 206 -44.65 19.11 33.39
CA LEU A 206 -43.60 20.06 33.03
C LEU A 206 -42.21 19.44 33.22
N VAL A 207 -41.97 18.76 34.35
CA VAL A 207 -40.72 18.01 34.62
C VAL A 207 -40.49 16.91 33.60
N LEU A 208 -41.55 16.18 33.20
CA LEU A 208 -41.44 15.13 32.19
C LEU A 208 -41.11 15.70 30.79
N VAL A 209 -41.70 16.84 30.44
CA VAL A 209 -41.37 17.55 29.18
C VAL A 209 -39.93 18.04 29.21
N GLU A 210 -39.50 18.67 30.31
CA GLU A 210 -38.13 19.14 30.49
C GLU A 210 -37.10 18.00 30.36
N GLN A 211 -37.35 16.87 31.04
CA GLN A 211 -36.49 15.69 30.96
C GLN A 211 -36.45 15.09 29.54
N ASN A 212 -37.58 15.04 28.83
CA ASN A 212 -37.60 14.62 27.43
C ASN A 212 -36.86 15.60 26.51
N THR A 213 -36.99 16.91 26.73
CA THR A 213 -36.28 17.91 25.92
C THR A 213 -34.77 17.82 26.10
N MET A 214 -34.29 17.61 27.33
CA MET A 214 -32.87 17.41 27.64
C MET A 214 -32.31 16.17 26.92
N LEU A 215 -33.04 15.05 26.96
CA LEU A 215 -32.64 13.82 26.26
C LEU A 215 -32.58 14.00 24.74
N VAL A 216 -33.54 14.71 24.15
CA VAL A 216 -33.53 15.01 22.71
C VAL A 216 -32.34 15.90 22.34
N GLU A 217 -32.02 16.89 23.17
CA GLU A 217 -30.89 17.80 22.91
C GLU A 217 -29.53 17.09 22.97
N GLU A 218 -29.35 16.17 23.92
CA GLU A 218 -28.15 15.32 24.02
C GLU A 218 -27.97 14.44 22.78
N ARG A 219 -29.04 13.80 22.32
CA ARG A 219 -29.03 13.01 21.08
C ARG A 219 -28.70 13.85 19.85
N GLU A 220 -29.26 15.05 19.72
CA GLU A 220 -28.92 15.93 18.61
C GLU A 220 -27.43 16.31 18.62
N ARG A 221 -26.82 16.47 19.79
CA ARG A 221 -25.39 16.74 19.93
C ARG A 221 -24.55 15.58 19.37
N GLU A 222 -24.90 14.34 19.72
CA GLU A 222 -24.23 13.14 19.21
C GLU A 222 -24.34 13.03 17.68
N ILE A 223 -25.55 13.23 17.14
CA ILE A 223 -25.78 13.20 15.69
C ILE A 223 -24.93 14.26 15.00
N ARG A 224 -24.90 15.49 15.53
CA ARG A 224 -24.08 16.58 15.00
C ARG A 224 -22.61 16.20 14.97
N GLN A 225 -22.11 15.52 16.00
CA GLN A 225 -20.73 15.08 16.07
C GLN A 225 -20.39 14.00 15.04
N ILE A 226 -21.28 13.03 14.83
CA ILE A 226 -21.11 12.04 13.76
C ILE A 226 -21.09 12.73 12.40
N ILE A 227 -22.00 13.67 12.15
CA ILE A 227 -22.04 14.45 10.89
C ILE A 227 -20.74 15.26 10.71
N GLN A 228 -20.21 15.84 11.78
CA GLN A 228 -18.93 16.53 11.73
C GLN A 228 -17.81 15.58 11.31
N SER A 229 -17.72 14.39 11.91
CA SER A 229 -16.72 13.39 11.52
C SER A 229 -16.82 12.97 10.04
N ILE A 230 -18.05 12.85 9.50
CA ILE A 230 -18.27 12.56 8.08
C ILE A 230 -17.78 13.72 7.19
N THR A 231 -17.99 14.96 7.64
CA THR A 231 -17.58 16.18 6.94
C THR A 231 -16.06 16.31 6.92
N ASP A 232 -15.40 16.09 8.06
CA ASP A 232 -13.94 16.10 8.19
C ASP A 232 -13.30 15.06 7.25
N LEU A 233 -13.87 13.86 7.17
CA LEU A 233 -13.41 12.83 6.24
C LEU A 233 -13.65 13.16 4.76
N ASN A 234 -14.56 14.09 4.45
CA ASN A 234 -14.76 14.58 3.08
C ASN A 234 -13.58 15.46 2.63
N GLU A 235 -13.00 16.23 3.54
CA GLU A 235 -11.77 16.99 3.27
C GLU A 235 -10.62 16.03 2.95
N ILE A 236 -10.39 15.02 3.79
CA ILE A 236 -9.41 13.97 3.54
C ILE A 236 -9.67 13.28 2.20
N PHE A 237 -10.93 12.98 1.89
CA PHE A 237 -11.31 12.33 0.64
C PHE A 237 -10.94 13.17 -0.60
N ARG A 238 -11.11 14.49 -0.56
CA ARG A 238 -10.73 15.38 -1.66
C ARG A 238 -9.22 15.42 -1.86
N ASP A 239 -8.47 15.54 -0.77
CA ASP A 239 -7.00 15.59 -0.79
C ASP A 239 -6.39 14.29 -1.34
N LEU A 240 -6.90 13.14 -0.89
CA LEU A 240 -6.46 11.83 -1.39
C LEU A 240 -6.95 11.58 -2.81
N GLY A 241 -8.16 12.04 -3.13
CA GLY A 241 -8.76 11.91 -4.46
C GLY A 241 -7.89 12.54 -5.55
N ALA A 242 -7.29 13.71 -5.30
CA ALA A 242 -6.36 14.33 -6.24
C ALA A 242 -5.14 13.43 -6.54
N MET A 243 -4.57 12.78 -5.51
CA MET A 243 -3.43 11.87 -5.67
C MET A 243 -3.78 10.57 -6.41
N VAL A 244 -5.02 10.09 -6.28
CA VAL A 244 -5.50 8.88 -6.97
C VAL A 244 -5.84 9.19 -8.45
N VAL A 245 -6.45 10.35 -8.73
CA VAL A 245 -6.81 10.78 -10.09
C VAL A 245 -5.57 11.03 -10.95
N GLU A 246 -4.53 11.68 -10.41
CA GLU A 246 -3.27 11.92 -11.15
C GLU A 246 -2.56 10.62 -11.55
N GLN A 247 -2.85 9.54 -10.83
CA GLN A 247 -2.27 8.25 -11.11
C GLN A 247 -2.96 7.60 -12.34
N GLY A 248 -4.22 7.90 -12.67
CA GLY A 248 -4.97 7.29 -13.78
C GLY A 248 -5.63 5.95 -13.41
N THR A 249 -6.24 5.23 -14.35
CA THR A 249 -6.83 3.90 -14.04
C THR A 249 -5.72 2.86 -13.79
N VAL A 250 -5.92 1.96 -12.81
CA VAL A 250 -4.93 0.90 -12.48
C VAL A 250 -4.58 0.04 -13.71
N LEU A 251 -5.54 -0.15 -14.62
CA LEU A 251 -5.37 -0.94 -15.83
C LEU A 251 -4.39 -0.30 -16.82
N ASP A 252 -4.54 1.01 -17.07
CA ASP A 252 -3.70 1.78 -17.99
C ASP A 252 -2.22 1.74 -17.60
N ARG A 253 -1.93 1.62 -16.29
CA ARG A 253 -0.56 1.54 -15.76
C ARG A 253 0.10 0.18 -15.86
N ILE A 254 -0.65 -0.91 -15.80
CA ILE A 254 -0.06 -2.25 -15.97
C ILE A 254 0.33 -2.42 -17.43
N ASP A 255 -0.60 -2.12 -18.34
CA ASP A 255 -0.38 -2.22 -19.78
C ASP A 255 0.79 -1.32 -20.22
N TYR A 256 0.80 -0.05 -19.78
CA TYR A 256 1.90 0.86 -20.07
C TYR A 256 3.26 0.37 -19.54
N ASN A 257 3.33 -0.12 -18.29
CA ASN A 257 4.60 -0.59 -17.72
C ASN A 257 5.08 -1.90 -18.37
N VAL A 258 4.16 -2.80 -18.74
CA VAL A 258 4.48 -4.04 -19.47
C VAL A 258 4.96 -3.71 -20.88
N GLU A 259 4.28 -2.80 -21.58
CA GLU A 259 4.69 -2.32 -22.90
C GLU A 259 6.08 -1.67 -22.85
N GLN A 260 6.31 -0.76 -21.89
CA GLN A 260 7.63 -0.14 -21.70
C GLN A 260 8.72 -1.16 -21.37
N SER A 261 8.40 -2.20 -20.61
CA SER A 261 9.34 -3.29 -20.31
C SER A 261 9.63 -4.11 -21.57
N CYS A 262 8.62 -4.40 -22.39
CA CYS A 262 8.77 -5.07 -23.68
C CYS A 262 9.71 -4.29 -24.60
N ILE A 263 9.46 -2.98 -24.78
CA ILE A 263 10.28 -2.07 -25.60
C ILE A 263 11.74 -2.07 -25.12
N LYS A 264 11.97 -1.89 -23.81
CA LYS A 264 13.33 -1.89 -23.25
C LYS A 264 14.05 -3.23 -23.44
N THR A 265 13.33 -4.35 -23.37
CA THR A 265 13.91 -5.68 -23.57
C THR A 265 14.29 -5.88 -25.03
N GLU A 266 13.46 -5.41 -25.97
CA GLU A 266 13.75 -5.42 -27.39
C GLU A 266 14.96 -4.53 -27.74
N GLU A 267 15.05 -3.33 -27.17
CA GLU A 267 16.21 -2.45 -27.30
C GLU A 267 17.48 -3.10 -26.72
N GLY A 268 17.38 -3.73 -25.54
CA GLY A 268 18.47 -4.47 -24.93
C GLY A 268 18.96 -5.62 -25.82
N LEU A 269 18.05 -6.35 -26.46
CA LEU A 269 18.37 -7.39 -27.43
C LEU A 269 19.12 -6.83 -28.64
N LYS A 270 18.67 -5.68 -29.18
CA LYS A 270 19.37 -4.98 -30.27
C LYS A 270 20.80 -4.60 -29.86
N GLN A 271 21.00 -4.09 -28.64
CA GLN A 271 22.33 -3.76 -28.12
C GLN A 271 23.22 -4.99 -27.95
N LEU A 272 22.67 -6.11 -27.46
CA LEU A 272 23.40 -7.38 -27.36
C LEU A 272 23.83 -7.89 -28.73
N HIS A 273 22.95 -7.83 -29.74
CA HIS A 273 23.28 -8.19 -31.11
C HIS A 273 24.40 -7.33 -31.68
N LYS A 274 24.35 -6.01 -31.41
CA LYS A 274 25.39 -5.07 -31.81
C LYS A 274 26.73 -5.39 -31.12
N ALA A 275 26.70 -5.71 -29.83
CA ALA A 275 27.88 -6.10 -29.06
C ALA A 275 28.49 -7.40 -29.57
N GLU A 276 27.67 -8.41 -29.89
CA GLU A 276 28.12 -9.67 -30.50
C GLU A 276 28.80 -9.43 -31.86
N HIS A 277 28.21 -8.56 -32.69
CA HIS A 277 28.79 -8.19 -33.98
C HIS A 277 30.16 -7.50 -33.81
N TYR A 278 30.28 -6.57 -32.87
CA TYR A 278 31.57 -5.96 -32.52
C TYR A 278 32.58 -6.99 -32.02
N GLN A 279 32.18 -7.91 -31.14
CA GLN A 279 33.06 -8.95 -30.61
C GLN A 279 33.58 -9.88 -31.71
N LYS A 280 32.71 -10.32 -32.63
CA LYS A 280 33.10 -11.14 -33.80
C LYS A 280 34.07 -10.40 -34.72
N LYS A 281 33.86 -9.11 -34.97
CA LYS A 281 34.77 -8.27 -35.78
C LYS A 281 36.13 -8.10 -35.11
N ASN A 282 36.16 -7.90 -33.78
CA ASN A 282 37.39 -7.69 -33.05
C ASN A 282 38.31 -8.93 -33.06
N ARG A 283 37.76 -10.15 -33.09
CA ARG A 283 38.56 -11.38 -33.23
C ARG A 283 39.38 -11.39 -34.52
N LYS A 284 38.82 -10.92 -35.64
CA LYS A 284 39.56 -10.81 -36.92
C LYS A 284 40.66 -9.76 -36.85
N MET A 285 40.40 -8.64 -36.19
CA MET A 285 41.41 -7.58 -35.97
C MET A 285 42.57 -8.06 -35.09
N LEU A 286 42.29 -8.85 -34.06
CA LEU A 286 43.30 -9.43 -33.18
C LEU A 286 44.24 -10.40 -33.95
N ILE A 287 43.70 -11.22 -34.85
CA ILE A 287 44.51 -12.09 -35.71
C ILE A 287 45.41 -11.27 -36.65
N ILE A 288 44.88 -10.19 -37.25
CA ILE A 288 45.66 -9.29 -38.12
C ILE A 288 46.79 -8.62 -37.32
N LEU A 289 46.53 -8.21 -36.08
CA LEU A 289 47.53 -7.61 -35.19
C LEU A 289 48.64 -8.61 -34.84
N ILE A 290 48.29 -9.86 -34.52
CA ILE A 290 49.29 -10.93 -34.27
C ILE A 290 50.15 -11.16 -35.51
N LEU A 291 49.56 -11.25 -36.70
CA LEU A 291 50.30 -11.45 -37.94
C LEU A 291 51.27 -10.28 -38.22
N PHE A 292 50.84 -9.04 -37.98
CA PHE A 292 51.68 -7.85 -38.11
C PHE A 292 52.90 -7.90 -37.16
N VAL A 293 52.70 -8.30 -35.90
CA VAL A 293 53.80 -8.45 -34.93
C VAL A 293 54.80 -9.54 -35.38
N ILE A 294 54.32 -10.67 -35.90
CA ILE A 294 55.19 -11.74 -36.42
C ILE A 294 56.05 -11.24 -37.58
N VAL A 295 55.47 -10.47 -38.51
CA VAL A 295 56.22 -9.91 -39.65
C VAL A 295 57.33 -8.95 -39.19
N ILE A 296 57.06 -8.11 -38.18
CA ILE A 296 58.07 -7.22 -37.59
C ILE A 296 59.23 -8.03 -37.01
N ILE A 297 58.93 -9.09 -36.24
CA ILE A 297 59.95 -9.96 -35.66
C ILE A 297 60.83 -10.60 -36.75
N LEU A 298 60.21 -11.10 -37.83
CA LEU A 298 60.95 -11.68 -38.96
C LEU A 298 61.87 -10.67 -39.65
N ILE A 299 61.41 -9.42 -39.84
CA ILE A 299 62.23 -8.34 -40.43
C ILE A 299 63.44 -8.04 -39.53
N ILE A 300 63.24 -7.94 -38.22
CA ILE A 300 64.32 -7.69 -37.25
C ILE A 300 65.36 -8.82 -37.32
N VAL A 301 64.92 -10.08 -37.35
CA VAL A 301 65.82 -11.24 -37.47
C VAL A 301 66.60 -11.21 -38.78
N LEU A 302 65.95 -10.88 -39.91
CA LEU A 302 66.60 -10.82 -41.22
C LEU A 302 67.68 -9.74 -41.27
N ILE A 303 67.39 -8.55 -40.71
CA ILE A 303 68.38 -7.48 -40.58
C ILE A 303 69.55 -7.93 -39.71
N ALA A 304 69.28 -8.56 -38.55
CA ALA A 304 70.32 -9.04 -37.64
C ALA A 304 71.22 -10.12 -38.27
N VAL A 305 70.64 -11.02 -39.07
CA VAL A 305 71.39 -12.07 -39.78
C VAL A 305 72.18 -11.50 -40.95
N LYS A 306 71.63 -10.53 -41.69
CA LYS A 306 72.33 -9.90 -42.82
C LYS A 306 73.51 -9.02 -42.38
N PHE A 307 73.44 -8.42 -41.20
CA PHE A 307 74.50 -7.60 -40.62
C PHE A 307 75.57 -8.41 -39.86
N ARG A 308 75.43 -9.73 -39.79
CA ARG A 308 76.42 -10.64 -39.21
C ARG A 308 77.19 -11.34 -40.33
#